data_AF-A0A4P9Z5Q2-F1
#
_entry.id   AF-A0A4P9Z5Q2-F1
#
_cell.length_a   1.000
_cell.length_b   1.000
_cell.length_c   1.000
_cell.angle_alpha   90.00
_cell.angle_beta   90.00
_cell.angle_gamma   90.00
#
_symmetry.space_group_name_H-M   'P 1'
#
loop_
_entity.id
_entity.type
_entity.pdbx_description
1 polymer ?
#
loop_
_entity_poly.entity_id
_entity_poly.type
_entity_poly.pdbx_seq_one_letter_code
_entity_poly.pdbx_strand_id
1 'polypeptide(L)' 'MAGPLSIFGLQGQWRGMKVRASIKKRCDGCSIVRRRGRRFVICSRDKKHKQRQG' A
#
# COMPACT_ATOMS: atom_id res chain seq x y z
N MET A 1 -2.88 28.02 28.93
CA MET A 1 -2.05 28.01 27.71
C MET A 1 -1.38 26.66 27.50
N ALA A 2 -2.16 25.58 27.46
CA ALA A 2 -1.68 24.22 27.14
C ALA A 2 -2.81 23.51 26.37
N GLY A 3 -3.02 23.92 25.12
CA GLY A 3 -3.90 23.22 24.20
C GLY A 3 -3.10 22.13 23.52
N PRO A 4 -3.45 20.84 23.69
CA PRO A 4 -2.73 19.77 23.01
C PRO A 4 -2.96 19.93 21.50
N LEU A 5 -1.86 19.82 20.75
CA LEU A 5 -1.82 19.81 19.30
C LEU A 5 -2.70 18.66 18.78
N SER A 6 -3.97 18.96 18.48
CA SER A 6 -4.90 18.05 17.77
C SER A 6 -4.50 17.94 16.30
N ILE A 7 -3.38 17.27 16.02
CA ILE A 7 -2.90 16.90 14.68
C ILE A 7 -3.27 15.43 14.39
N PHE A 8 -4.41 14.95 14.91
CA PHE A 8 -4.92 13.63 14.56
C PHE A 8 -5.86 13.72 13.37
N GLY A 9 -5.38 13.26 12.21
CA GLY A 9 -6.27 12.48 11.35
C GLY A 9 -6.46 12.91 9.89
N LEU A 10 -5.48 13.47 9.19
CA LEU A 10 -5.45 13.37 7.73
C LEU A 10 -4.89 12.01 7.29
N GLN A 11 -5.55 10.91 7.67
CA GLN A 11 -5.30 9.61 7.04
C GLN A 11 -6.21 9.43 5.83
N GLY A 12 -5.96 10.25 4.82
CA GLY A 12 -6.49 10.06 3.46
C GLY A 12 -6.11 8.69 2.94
N GLN A 13 -7.12 7.85 2.74
CA GLN A 13 -6.96 6.46 2.32
C GLN A 13 -6.40 6.41 0.90
N TRP A 14 -5.10 6.14 0.76
CA TRP A 14 -4.44 5.98 -0.53
C TRP A 14 -5.12 4.85 -1.35
N ARG A 15 -5.97 5.23 -2.30
CA ARG A 15 -6.64 4.34 -3.26
C ARG A 15 -5.69 3.80 -4.35
N GLY A 16 -4.40 4.10 -4.27
CA GLY A 16 -3.37 3.80 -5.29
C GLY A 16 -2.36 2.70 -4.93
N MET A 17 -1.37 2.51 -5.80
CA MET A 17 -0.25 1.59 -5.62
C MET A 17 0.74 2.12 -4.57
N LYS A 18 1.13 1.32 -3.58
CA LYS A 18 2.12 1.72 -2.55
C LYS A 18 3.51 1.20 -2.89
N VAL A 19 4.51 2.07 -2.93
CA VAL A 19 5.90 1.62 -3.12
C VAL A 19 6.48 1.22 -1.77
N ARG A 20 7.07 0.03 -1.67
CA ARG A 20 7.71 -0.51 -0.46
C ARG A 20 8.95 -1.32 -0.83
N ALA A 21 9.97 -1.30 0.02
CA ALA A 21 11.17 -2.13 -0.17
C ALA A 21 10.85 -3.63 -0.09
N SER A 22 9.97 -4.01 0.85
CA SER A 22 9.48 -5.38 1.01
C SER A 22 8.04 -5.49 0.57
N ILE A 23 7.76 -6.51 -0.26
CA ILE A 23 6.42 -6.82 -0.73
C ILE A 23 6.01 -8.22 -0.24
N LYS A 24 4.81 -8.31 0.35
CA LYS A 24 4.21 -9.55 0.83
C LYS A 24 2.76 -9.63 0.36
N LYS A 25 2.28 -10.85 0.10
CA LYS A 25 0.84 -11.10 -0.12
C LYS A 25 0.12 -10.89 1.22
N ARG A 26 -1.03 -10.21 1.19
CA ARG A 26 -1.86 -9.94 2.37
C ARG A 26 -3.17 -10.71 2.37
N CYS A 27 -3.49 -11.36 1.25
CA CYS A 27 -4.77 -11.97 0.95
C CYS A 27 -4.59 -13.09 -0.08
N ASP A 28 -5.56 -13.99 -0.22
CA ASP A 28 -5.48 -15.09 -1.19
C ASP A 28 -5.59 -14.59 -2.64
N GLY A 29 -6.30 -13.47 -2.85
CA GLY A 29 -6.41 -12.81 -4.15
C GLY A 29 -5.22 -11.93 -4.53
N CYS A 30 -4.13 -11.98 -3.75
CA CYS A 30 -2.95 -11.15 -3.95
C CYS A 30 -1.90 -11.92 -4.76
N SER A 31 -1.59 -11.46 -5.97
CA SER A 31 -0.62 -12.10 -6.88
C SER A 31 0.64 -11.25 -7.03
N ILE A 32 1.80 -11.91 -7.02
CA ILE A 32 3.09 -11.26 -7.26
C ILE A 32 3.41 -11.43 -8.74
N VAL A 33 3.51 -10.31 -9.46
CA VAL A 33 3.85 -10.25 -10.89
C VAL A 33 5.10 -9.43 -11.10
N ARG A 34 5.96 -9.85 -12.03
CA ARG A 34 7.12 -9.08 -12.47
C ARG A 34 6.77 -8.31 -13.73
N ARG A 35 6.98 -6.99 -13.71
CA ARG A 35 6.78 -6.10 -14.87
C ARG A 35 7.97 -5.14 -14.94
N ARG A 36 8.57 -4.96 -16.13
CA ARG A 36 9.70 -4.02 -16.34
C ARG A 36 10.84 -4.21 -15.30
N GLY A 37 11.18 -5.47 -14.99
CA GLY A 37 12.21 -5.82 -14.01
C GLY A 37 11.84 -5.65 -12.52
N ARG A 38 10.71 -5.04 -12.18
CA ARG A 38 10.26 -4.83 -10.79
C ARG A 38 9.14 -5.80 -10.41
N ARG A 39 9.05 -6.16 -9.12
CA ARG A 39 7.94 -6.97 -8.60
C ARG A 39 6.79 -6.07 -8.14
N PHE A 40 5.58 -6.48 -8.47
CA PHE A 40 4.33 -5.82 -8.13
C PHE A 40 3.40 -6.82 -7.45
N VAL A 41 2.72 -6.38 -6.40
CA VAL A 41 1.57 -7.08 -5.83
C VAL A 41 0.34 -6.49 -6.48
N ILE A 42 -0.41 -7.31 -7.20
CA ILE A 42 -1.74 -6.97 -7.68
C ILE A 42 -2.76 -7.70 -6.82
N CYS A 43 -3.89 -7.08 -6.59
CA CYS A 43 -5.02 -7.71 -5.91
C CYS A 43 -6.30 -7.28 -6.62
N SER A 44 -7.14 -8.26 -6.95
CA SER A 44 -8.44 -8.03 -7.59
C SER A 44 -9.52 -7.68 -6.59
N ARG A 45 -9.43 -8.22 -5.35
CA ARG A 45 -10.40 -7.99 -4.26
C ARG A 45 -10.26 -6.60 -3.66
N ASP A 46 -9.03 -6.22 -3.28
CA ASP A 46 -8.75 -4.98 -2.57
C ASP A 46 -7.63 -4.16 -3.21
N LYS A 47 -7.96 -2.91 -3.60
CA LYS A 47 -6.97 -1.98 -4.17
C LYS A 47 -5.91 -1.55 -3.14
N LYS A 48 -6.18 -1.68 -1.83
CA LYS A 48 -5.26 -1.33 -0.73
C LYS A 48 -4.00 -2.21 -0.68
N HIS A 49 -4.05 -3.41 -1.27
CA HIS A 49 -2.93 -4.36 -1.25
C HIS A 49 -1.95 -4.18 -2.41
N LYS A 50 -2.25 -3.29 -3.36
CA LYS A 50 -1.39 -3.00 -4.50
C LYS A 50 -0.07 -2.39 -4.03
N GLN A 51 1.02 -3.13 -4.19
CA GLN A 51 2.37 -2.70 -3.77
C GLN A 51 3.43 -2.88 -4.87
N ARG A 52 4.38 -1.95 -5.02
CA ARG A 52 5.55 -2.09 -5.92
C ARG A 52 6.83 -2.26 -5.09
N GLN A 53 7.69 -3.18 -5.49
CA GLN A 53 9.02 -3.35 -4.94
C GLN A 53 9.99 -2.31 -5.52
N GLY A 54 10.53 -1.46 -4.63
CA GLY A 54 11.45 -0.37 -4.95
C GLY A 54 10.77 0.90 -5.45
#